data_AF-A0A7W0Q985-F1
#
_entry.id   AF-A0A7W0Q985-F1
#
_cell.length_a   1.000
_cell.length_b   1.000
_cell.length_c   1.000
_cell.angle_alpha   90.00
_cell.angle_beta   90.00
_cell.angle_gamma   90.00
#
_symmetry.space_group_name_H-M   'P 1'
#
loop_
_entity.id
_entity.type
_entity.pdbx_description
1 polymer ?
#
loop_
_entity_poly.entity_id
_entity_poly.type
_entity_poly.pdbx_seq_one_letter_code
_entity_poly.pdbx_strand_id
1 'polypeptide(L)'
;MARAATVQPVASFGDNPGALAMFEYVPDALPAGRPLVVVMHGCTQQASAMVGAGWNKLADEHGFAVIYPEQSTANNQVRCFNWAGEYGDPANLERGKGENQSVLSMVDSAIGKHGSDPKRVYIVGFSAGAAFVAVMLATWPERFAAGAIMSGIPYRCATSVNGAYSCQSPGVSKEPATWGDLVRAAASFSGERPRLQIWHGATDGIVKPTNQGELVKQWTNVHGIDATADATEMIGPAMRAQYKAGDKVVVEAYTVTGMGHAVAIGNEASGACPSAIGAYFSDVKLCSTVRAAAFFGLTTPDGGGSGSGSGSGSGSGGGDDEPAAKPGLPGCSLDAGAGGAGLGSLVIALALVLRRRRR
;
A
#
# COMPACT_ATOMS: atom_id res chain seq x y z
N MET A 1 -0.65 -20.51 -25.61
CA MET A 1 0.11 -19.84 -24.52
C MET A 1 -0.60 -18.54 -24.22
N ALA A 2 -1.06 -18.32 -23.00
CA ALA A 2 -1.62 -17.03 -22.59
C ALA A 2 -0.53 -15.96 -22.75
N ARG A 3 -0.89 -14.78 -23.26
CA ARG A 3 0.06 -13.69 -23.43
C ARG A 3 0.18 -13.01 -22.07
N ALA A 4 1.39 -12.64 -21.65
CA ALA A 4 1.51 -11.79 -20.46
C ALA A 4 0.65 -10.54 -20.68
N ALA A 5 -0.26 -10.26 -19.75
CA ALA A 5 -1.08 -9.08 -19.84
C ALA A 5 -0.18 -7.84 -19.84
N THR A 6 -0.74 -6.71 -20.26
CA THR A 6 -0.01 -5.44 -20.29
C THR A 6 -0.84 -4.40 -19.58
N VAL A 7 -0.18 -3.41 -19.00
CA VAL A 7 -0.89 -2.28 -18.38
C VAL A 7 -1.56 -1.46 -19.48
N GLN A 8 -2.88 -1.30 -19.39
CA GLN A 8 -3.69 -0.60 -20.40
C GLN A 8 -4.40 0.60 -19.79
N PRO A 9 -4.51 1.73 -20.51
CA PRO A 9 -5.36 2.83 -20.08
C PRO A 9 -6.84 2.47 -20.18
N VAL A 10 -7.64 2.95 -19.24
CA VAL A 10 -9.10 2.80 -19.24
C VAL A 10 -9.73 4.13 -19.64
N ALA A 11 -10.40 4.15 -20.79
CA ALA A 11 -10.92 5.39 -21.39
C ALA A 11 -12.10 6.01 -20.60
N SER A 12 -12.91 5.19 -19.93
CA SER A 12 -14.05 5.64 -19.12
C SER A 12 -14.34 4.63 -18.02
N PHE A 13 -14.65 5.13 -16.83
CA PHE A 13 -14.92 4.34 -15.62
C PHE A 13 -16.04 4.96 -14.76
N GLY A 14 -16.89 5.80 -15.36
CA GLY A 14 -17.96 6.51 -14.64
C GLY A 14 -17.53 7.90 -14.13
N ASP A 15 -18.14 8.34 -13.04
CA ASP A 15 -17.95 9.68 -12.48
C ASP A 15 -16.49 9.94 -12.11
N ASN A 16 -15.91 11.02 -12.64
CA ASN A 16 -14.51 11.38 -12.43
C ASN A 16 -14.35 12.86 -12.01
N PRO A 17 -14.96 13.30 -10.90
CA PRO A 17 -14.87 14.71 -10.47
C PRO A 17 -13.46 15.12 -10.03
N GLY A 18 -12.57 14.16 -9.78
CA GLY A 18 -11.15 14.37 -9.49
C GLY A 18 -10.27 14.39 -10.74
N ALA A 19 -10.84 14.26 -11.94
CA ALA A 19 -10.14 14.30 -13.22
C ALA A 19 -8.87 13.42 -13.25
N LEU A 20 -8.97 12.21 -12.72
CA LEU A 20 -7.88 11.23 -12.67
C LEU A 20 -7.85 10.40 -13.95
N ALA A 21 -6.70 9.80 -14.25
CA ALA A 21 -6.59 8.71 -15.21
C ALA A 21 -6.62 7.36 -14.49
N MET A 22 -7.01 6.31 -15.21
CA MET A 22 -6.99 4.94 -14.72
C MET A 22 -6.23 4.07 -15.70
N PHE A 23 -5.35 3.23 -15.16
CA PHE A 23 -4.76 2.11 -15.87
C PHE A 23 -5.14 0.81 -15.19
N GLU A 24 -5.16 -0.29 -15.94
CA GLU A 24 -5.47 -1.62 -15.42
C GLU A 24 -4.47 -2.65 -15.91
N TYR A 25 -4.24 -3.66 -15.08
CA TYR A 25 -3.56 -4.90 -15.42
C TYR A 25 -4.46 -6.06 -15.04
N VAL A 26 -4.88 -6.83 -16.03
CA VAL A 26 -5.82 -7.94 -15.83
C VAL A 26 -5.24 -9.16 -16.53
N PRO A 27 -4.72 -10.14 -15.77
CA PRO A 27 -4.30 -11.42 -16.31
C PRO A 27 -5.38 -12.07 -17.19
N ASP A 28 -4.95 -12.80 -18.22
CA ASP A 28 -5.84 -13.54 -19.10
C ASP A 28 -6.63 -14.60 -18.31
N ALA A 29 -7.89 -14.82 -18.71
CA ALA A 29 -8.73 -15.93 -18.22
C ALA A 29 -8.97 -15.98 -16.69
N LEU A 30 -8.99 -14.84 -16.00
CA LEU A 30 -9.33 -14.81 -14.57
C LEU A 30 -10.77 -15.31 -14.30
N PRO A 31 -10.99 -16.12 -13.23
CA PRO A 31 -12.32 -16.63 -12.86
C PRO A 31 -13.18 -15.55 -12.18
N ALA A 32 -14.51 -15.59 -12.35
CA ALA A 32 -15.42 -14.66 -11.64
C ALA A 32 -15.24 -14.73 -10.12
N GLY A 33 -15.43 -13.60 -9.42
CA GLY A 33 -15.17 -13.50 -7.98
C GLY A 33 -13.69 -13.33 -7.62
N ARG A 34 -12.84 -12.98 -8.60
CA ARG A 34 -11.42 -12.66 -8.40
C ARG A 34 -11.25 -11.42 -7.52
N PRO A 35 -10.16 -11.31 -6.75
CA PRO A 35 -9.83 -10.07 -6.05
C PRO A 35 -9.51 -8.90 -6.98
N LEU A 36 -9.55 -7.69 -6.42
CA LEU A 36 -9.11 -6.46 -7.05
C LEU A 36 -8.14 -5.72 -6.13
N VAL A 37 -7.01 -5.26 -6.66
CA VAL A 37 -6.04 -4.43 -5.93
C VAL A 37 -5.92 -3.06 -6.59
N VAL A 38 -6.10 -2.00 -5.81
CA VAL A 38 -5.88 -0.61 -6.21
C VAL A 38 -4.48 -0.19 -5.76
N VAL A 39 -3.63 0.27 -6.68
CA VAL A 39 -2.24 0.63 -6.39
C VAL A 39 -2.00 2.11 -6.71
N MET A 40 -1.68 2.90 -5.69
CA MET A 40 -1.55 4.37 -5.78
C MET A 40 -0.10 4.84 -5.69
N HIS A 41 0.29 5.75 -6.60
CA HIS A 41 1.62 6.33 -6.65
C HIS A 41 1.81 7.50 -5.67
N GLY A 42 3.06 7.87 -5.40
CA GLY A 42 3.42 9.06 -4.62
C GLY A 42 3.52 10.33 -5.47
N CYS A 43 3.83 11.46 -4.83
CA CYS A 43 4.06 12.72 -5.53
C CYS A 43 5.19 12.60 -6.56
N THR A 44 5.08 13.36 -7.65
CA THR A 44 5.98 13.42 -8.82
C THR A 44 6.03 12.14 -9.67
N GLN A 45 5.42 11.06 -9.19
CA GLN A 45 5.30 9.79 -9.89
C GLN A 45 4.03 9.74 -10.76
N GLN A 46 3.93 8.65 -11.50
CA GLN A 46 2.82 8.24 -12.36
C GLN A 46 2.52 6.76 -12.06
N ALA A 47 1.43 6.21 -12.60
CA ALA A 47 1.05 4.80 -12.40
C ALA A 47 2.20 3.84 -12.75
N SER A 48 2.93 4.13 -13.84
CA SER A 48 4.06 3.32 -14.31
C SER A 48 5.18 3.15 -13.28
N ALA A 49 5.38 4.11 -12.36
CA ALA A 49 6.37 3.96 -11.30
C ALA A 49 5.99 2.86 -10.30
N MET A 50 4.70 2.68 -10.04
CA MET A 50 4.19 1.66 -9.12
C MET A 50 3.95 0.30 -9.77
N VAL A 51 3.96 0.22 -11.11
CA VAL A 51 4.06 -1.07 -11.81
C VAL A 51 5.32 -1.82 -11.38
N GLY A 52 6.41 -1.08 -11.13
CA GLY A 52 7.66 -1.62 -10.59
C GLY A 52 7.56 -2.20 -9.17
N ALA A 53 6.46 -2.00 -8.44
CA ALA A 53 6.26 -2.58 -7.11
C ALA A 53 5.86 -4.06 -7.13
N GLY A 54 5.74 -4.68 -8.31
CA GLY A 54 5.57 -6.13 -8.45
C GLY A 54 4.14 -6.68 -8.31
N TRP A 55 3.13 -5.81 -8.20
CA TRP A 55 1.72 -6.22 -8.11
C TRP A 55 1.23 -6.99 -9.34
N ASN A 56 1.70 -6.65 -10.55
CA ASN A 56 1.32 -7.37 -11.78
C ASN A 56 1.80 -8.83 -11.78
N LYS A 57 3.03 -9.07 -11.32
CA LYS A 57 3.56 -10.44 -11.22
C LYS A 57 2.77 -11.25 -10.19
N LEU A 58 2.44 -10.65 -9.05
CA LEU A 58 1.57 -11.32 -8.05
C LEU A 58 0.15 -11.55 -8.60
N ALA A 59 -0.36 -10.65 -9.44
CA ALA A 59 -1.65 -10.82 -10.10
C ALA A 59 -1.66 -12.03 -11.05
N ASP A 60 -0.60 -12.22 -11.83
CA ASP A 60 -0.42 -13.41 -12.67
C ASP A 60 -0.33 -14.69 -11.83
N GLU A 61 0.39 -14.64 -10.70
CA GLU A 61 0.66 -15.80 -9.85
C GLU A 61 -0.55 -16.22 -9.00
N HIS A 62 -1.37 -15.27 -8.54
CA HIS A 62 -2.43 -15.52 -7.56
C HIS A 62 -3.83 -15.19 -8.06
N GLY A 63 -3.97 -14.74 -9.31
CA GLY A 63 -5.25 -14.62 -9.97
C GLY A 63 -6.12 -13.47 -9.47
N PHE A 64 -5.63 -12.23 -9.57
CA PHE A 64 -6.40 -11.02 -9.26
C PHE A 64 -6.21 -9.92 -10.30
N ALA A 65 -7.11 -8.94 -10.32
CA ALA A 65 -6.98 -7.75 -11.17
C ALA A 65 -6.28 -6.62 -10.40
N VAL A 66 -5.56 -5.74 -11.13
CA VAL A 66 -4.92 -4.56 -10.56
C VAL A 66 -5.37 -3.31 -11.31
N ILE A 67 -5.66 -2.24 -10.57
CA ILE A 67 -5.92 -0.93 -11.15
C ILE A 67 -4.98 0.11 -10.54
N TYR A 68 -4.59 1.08 -11.36
CA TYR A 68 -3.64 2.12 -11.04
C TYR A 68 -4.28 3.48 -11.33
N PRO A 69 -4.86 4.14 -10.32
CA PRO A 69 -5.21 5.54 -10.43
C PRO A 69 -3.96 6.39 -10.67
N GLU A 70 -4.03 7.36 -11.58
CA GLU A 70 -2.96 8.31 -11.86
C GLU A 70 -3.45 9.75 -11.75
N GLN A 71 -2.69 10.56 -11.01
CA GLN A 71 -2.94 11.98 -10.87
C GLN A 71 -2.47 12.79 -12.09
N SER A 72 -3.23 13.82 -12.44
CA SER A 72 -2.91 14.78 -13.49
C SER A 72 -2.18 16.02 -12.95
N THR A 73 -1.22 16.53 -13.73
CA THR A 73 -0.57 17.83 -13.47
C THR A 73 -1.53 19.01 -13.57
N ALA A 74 -2.66 18.83 -14.26
CA ALA A 74 -3.72 19.83 -14.32
C ALA A 74 -4.43 20.03 -12.97
N ASN A 75 -4.54 18.96 -12.17
CA ASN A 75 -5.18 18.98 -10.86
C ASN A 75 -4.18 19.32 -9.76
N ASN A 76 -2.99 18.72 -9.83
CA ASN A 76 -1.91 18.94 -8.87
C ASN A 76 -0.58 18.98 -9.61
N GLN A 77 0.13 20.13 -9.58
CA GLN A 77 1.33 20.37 -10.40
C GLN A 77 2.46 19.37 -10.17
N VAL A 78 2.50 18.73 -9.00
CA VAL A 78 3.48 17.70 -8.64
C VAL A 78 2.84 16.32 -8.55
N ARG A 79 1.66 16.11 -9.15
CA ARG A 79 0.94 14.82 -9.18
C ARG A 79 0.73 14.17 -7.81
N CYS A 80 0.63 14.95 -6.74
CA CYS A 80 0.19 14.38 -5.46
C CYS A 80 -1.33 14.13 -5.52
N PHE A 81 -1.78 13.00 -4.98
CA PHE A 81 -3.17 12.86 -4.55
C PHE A 81 -3.46 13.87 -3.43
N ASN A 82 -4.63 14.50 -3.46
CA ASN A 82 -4.99 15.58 -2.55
C ASN A 82 -5.64 15.01 -1.28
N TRP A 83 -4.82 14.59 -0.31
CA TRP A 83 -5.22 13.89 0.92
C TRP A 83 -5.41 14.80 2.14
N ALA A 84 -5.09 16.09 2.04
CA ALA A 84 -5.39 17.11 3.05
C ALA A 84 -6.05 18.36 2.46
N GLY A 85 -6.74 18.22 1.33
CA GLY A 85 -7.42 19.33 0.65
C GLY A 85 -6.44 20.29 -0.04
N GLU A 86 -5.18 19.89 -0.23
CA GLU A 86 -4.18 20.73 -0.86
C GLU A 86 -4.61 21.14 -2.27
N TYR A 87 -4.36 22.40 -2.63
CA TYR A 87 -4.52 22.96 -3.98
C TYR A 87 -5.92 22.85 -4.63
N GLY A 88 -6.96 22.32 -3.97
CA GLY A 88 -8.19 22.00 -4.68
C GLY A 88 -9.45 21.62 -3.90
N ASP A 89 -9.68 22.14 -2.68
CA ASP A 89 -10.91 22.00 -1.86
C ASP A 89 -10.84 20.90 -0.76
N PRO A 90 -10.98 21.23 0.55
CA PRO A 90 -11.07 20.23 1.61
C PRO A 90 -12.27 19.27 1.46
N ALA A 91 -13.26 19.60 0.63
CA ALA A 91 -14.32 18.68 0.27
C ALA A 91 -13.80 17.36 -0.34
N ASN A 92 -12.60 17.34 -0.94
CA ASN A 92 -11.99 16.10 -1.47
C ASN A 92 -11.72 15.02 -0.40
N LEU A 93 -11.78 15.38 0.88
CA LEU A 93 -11.67 14.46 2.00
C LEU A 93 -13.02 13.85 2.39
N GLU A 94 -14.13 14.37 1.85
CA GLU A 94 -15.48 13.90 2.14
C GLU A 94 -15.92 12.87 1.12
N ARG A 95 -16.67 11.87 1.61
CA ARG A 95 -17.23 10.82 0.76
C ARG A 95 -18.01 11.40 -0.41
N GLY A 96 -17.74 10.88 -1.61
CA GLY A 96 -18.48 11.24 -2.82
C GLY A 96 -17.99 12.53 -3.50
N LYS A 97 -16.78 12.98 -3.17
CA LYS A 97 -16.18 14.21 -3.71
C LYS A 97 -14.86 13.92 -4.44
N GLY A 98 -14.54 14.78 -5.39
CA GLY A 98 -13.29 14.81 -6.18
C GLY A 98 -12.62 13.45 -6.40
N GLU A 99 -11.38 13.33 -5.92
CA GLU A 99 -10.53 12.16 -6.17
C GLU A 99 -11.08 10.88 -5.53
N ASN A 100 -11.71 10.95 -4.35
CA ASN A 100 -12.18 9.73 -3.69
C ASN A 100 -13.39 9.12 -4.42
N GLN A 101 -14.28 9.96 -4.97
CA GLN A 101 -15.35 9.47 -5.85
C GLN A 101 -14.77 8.90 -7.14
N SER A 102 -13.74 9.54 -7.70
CA SER A 102 -13.13 9.08 -8.96
C SER A 102 -12.48 7.70 -8.78
N VAL A 103 -11.75 7.49 -7.69
CA VAL A 103 -11.16 6.18 -7.37
C VAL A 103 -12.24 5.13 -7.09
N LEU A 104 -13.34 5.49 -6.41
CA LEU A 104 -14.46 4.55 -6.24
C LEU A 104 -15.07 4.15 -7.59
N SER A 105 -15.31 5.11 -8.49
CA SER A 105 -15.84 4.82 -9.83
C SER A 105 -14.92 3.87 -10.61
N MET A 106 -13.59 4.03 -10.50
CA MET A 106 -12.61 3.07 -11.06
C MET A 106 -12.77 1.67 -10.47
N VAL A 107 -12.96 1.55 -9.14
CA VAL A 107 -13.18 0.28 -8.45
C VAL A 107 -14.47 -0.39 -8.91
N ASP A 108 -15.59 0.33 -8.90
CA ASP A 108 -16.90 -0.21 -9.29
C ASP A 108 -16.91 -0.58 -10.80
N SER A 109 -16.24 0.21 -11.64
CA SER A 109 -16.04 -0.10 -13.06
C SER A 109 -15.22 -1.38 -13.25
N ALA A 110 -14.12 -1.55 -12.52
CA ALA A 110 -13.30 -2.76 -12.58
C ALA A 110 -14.06 -3.99 -12.08
N ILE A 111 -14.87 -3.86 -11.02
CA ILE A 111 -15.76 -4.92 -10.53
C ILE A 111 -16.74 -5.33 -11.62
N GLY A 112 -17.45 -4.37 -12.22
CA GLY A 112 -18.46 -4.65 -13.25
C GLY A 112 -17.87 -5.25 -14.53
N LYS A 113 -16.75 -4.69 -15.02
CA LYS A 113 -16.11 -5.11 -16.26
C LYS A 113 -15.40 -6.46 -16.14
N HIS A 114 -14.73 -6.68 -15.02
CA HIS A 114 -13.88 -7.87 -14.82
C HIS A 114 -14.51 -8.89 -13.88
N GLY A 115 -15.74 -8.73 -13.41
CA GLY A 115 -16.39 -9.69 -12.53
C GLY A 115 -15.62 -9.95 -11.23
N SER A 116 -14.94 -8.92 -10.70
CA SER A 116 -14.26 -9.01 -9.40
C SER A 116 -15.26 -9.09 -8.26
N ASP A 117 -14.87 -9.74 -7.16
CA ASP A 117 -15.71 -9.83 -5.97
C ASP A 117 -15.72 -8.46 -5.24
N PRO A 118 -16.88 -7.80 -5.07
CA PRO A 118 -16.97 -6.50 -4.40
C PRO A 118 -16.58 -6.55 -2.91
N LYS A 119 -16.44 -7.75 -2.32
CA LYS A 119 -15.95 -7.95 -0.94
C LYS A 119 -14.46 -8.26 -0.86
N ARG A 120 -13.77 -8.43 -1.99
CA ARG A 120 -12.32 -8.75 -2.06
C ARG A 120 -11.56 -7.66 -2.81
N VAL A 121 -11.81 -6.41 -2.42
CA VAL A 121 -11.08 -5.24 -2.93
C VAL A 121 -10.09 -4.78 -1.88
N TYR A 122 -8.87 -4.50 -2.32
CA TYR A 122 -7.77 -4.07 -1.50
C TYR A 122 -7.13 -2.83 -2.09
N ILE A 123 -6.52 -2.00 -1.25
CA ILE A 123 -5.91 -0.76 -1.70
C ILE A 123 -4.55 -0.54 -1.04
N VAL A 124 -3.57 -0.14 -1.82
CA VAL A 124 -2.21 0.13 -1.37
C VAL A 124 -1.70 1.40 -2.00
N GLY A 125 -0.85 2.13 -1.28
CA GLY A 125 -0.23 3.32 -1.83
C GLY A 125 1.09 3.66 -1.17
N PHE A 126 1.86 4.49 -1.87
CA PHE A 126 3.11 5.09 -1.39
C PHE A 126 2.97 6.60 -1.21
N SER A 127 3.56 7.17 -0.15
CA SER A 127 3.65 8.62 0.09
C SER A 127 2.26 9.29 0.06
N ALA A 128 2.02 10.28 -0.80
CA ALA A 128 0.71 10.90 -0.99
C ALA A 128 -0.39 9.89 -1.37
N GLY A 129 -0.08 8.87 -2.18
CA GLY A 129 -1.00 7.76 -2.45
C GLY A 129 -1.29 6.94 -1.20
N ALA A 130 -0.31 6.75 -0.31
CA ALA A 130 -0.49 6.08 0.98
C ALA A 130 -1.39 6.88 1.93
N ALA A 131 -1.24 8.21 1.99
CA ALA A 131 -2.16 9.07 2.72
C ALA A 131 -3.57 9.03 2.11
N PHE A 132 -3.68 8.94 0.78
CA PHE A 132 -4.97 8.80 0.11
C PHE A 132 -5.63 7.43 0.34
N VAL A 133 -4.86 6.36 0.56
CA VAL A 133 -5.40 5.08 1.05
C VAL A 133 -6.18 5.29 2.36
N ALA A 134 -5.65 6.07 3.31
CA ALA A 134 -6.37 6.37 4.55
C ALA A 134 -7.69 7.12 4.29
N VAL A 135 -7.72 8.03 3.30
CA VAL A 135 -8.96 8.69 2.84
C VAL A 135 -9.96 7.66 2.32
N MET A 136 -9.55 6.76 1.43
CA MET A 136 -10.43 5.76 0.83
C MET A 136 -10.99 4.79 1.85
N LEU A 137 -10.16 4.28 2.78
CA LEU A 137 -10.61 3.36 3.81
C LEU A 137 -11.56 4.03 4.83
N ALA A 138 -11.42 5.33 5.07
CA ALA A 138 -12.32 6.08 5.95
C ALA A 138 -13.66 6.41 5.28
N THR A 139 -13.60 6.85 4.02
CA THR A 139 -14.78 7.35 3.28
C THR A 139 -15.60 6.23 2.62
N TRP A 140 -14.98 5.10 2.27
CA TRP A 140 -15.63 3.96 1.60
C TRP A 140 -15.33 2.63 2.32
N PRO A 141 -15.58 2.51 3.64
CA PRO A 141 -15.18 1.35 4.43
C PRO A 141 -15.87 0.05 3.99
N GLU A 142 -17.05 0.13 3.39
CA GLU A 142 -17.78 -1.03 2.87
C GLU A 142 -17.19 -1.61 1.57
N ARG A 143 -16.25 -0.90 0.94
CA ARG A 143 -15.65 -1.30 -0.34
C ARG A 143 -14.34 -2.02 -0.21
N PHE A 144 -13.59 -1.79 0.86
CA PHE A 144 -12.26 -2.35 1.01
C PHE A 144 -12.20 -3.36 2.16
N ALA A 145 -11.70 -4.56 1.88
CA ALA A 145 -11.48 -5.56 2.94
C ALA A 145 -10.22 -5.25 3.77
N ALA A 146 -9.19 -4.68 3.12
CA ALA A 146 -7.98 -4.20 3.78
C ALA A 146 -7.22 -3.20 2.91
N GLY A 147 -6.28 -2.48 3.52
CA GLY A 147 -5.31 -1.69 2.77
C GLY A 147 -3.91 -1.70 3.36
N ALA A 148 -2.96 -1.16 2.60
CA ALA A 148 -1.56 -1.02 2.98
C ALA A 148 -1.03 0.39 2.71
N ILE A 149 -0.37 0.98 3.70
CA ILE A 149 0.15 2.36 3.67
C ILE A 149 1.68 2.30 3.74
N MET A 150 2.36 2.72 2.66
CA MET A 150 3.83 2.79 2.60
C MET A 150 4.26 4.26 2.74
N SER A 151 4.80 4.64 3.91
CA SER A 151 5.19 6.02 4.25
C SER A 151 4.05 7.04 4.11
N GLY A 152 2.90 6.78 4.75
CA GLY A 152 1.72 7.65 4.69
C GLY A 152 1.40 8.39 5.99
N ILE A 153 0.20 8.98 6.04
CA ILE A 153 -0.27 9.90 7.09
C ILE A 153 -1.71 9.54 7.48
N PRO A 154 -2.14 9.76 8.75
CA PRO A 154 -3.52 9.57 9.17
C PRO A 154 -4.54 10.36 8.36
N TYR A 155 -5.73 9.78 8.18
CA TYR A 155 -6.85 10.47 7.56
C TYR A 155 -7.24 11.71 8.37
N ARG A 156 -7.48 12.83 7.68
CA ARG A 156 -7.76 14.16 8.27
C ARG A 156 -6.72 14.62 9.28
N CYS A 157 -5.46 14.22 9.10
CA CYS A 157 -4.37 14.88 9.81
C CYS A 157 -4.35 16.39 9.53
N ALA A 158 -4.65 16.76 8.28
CA ALA A 158 -4.81 18.14 7.85
C ALA A 158 -5.99 18.30 6.90
N THR A 159 -6.45 19.55 6.78
CA THR A 159 -7.50 20.02 5.85
C THR A 159 -7.04 21.28 5.09
N SER A 160 -5.74 21.54 5.09
CA SER A 160 -5.10 22.65 4.37
C SER A 160 -3.65 22.31 4.03
N VAL A 161 -3.11 23.02 3.04
CA VAL A 161 -1.70 22.90 2.62
C VAL A 161 -0.73 23.11 3.79
N ASN A 162 -0.96 24.15 4.62
CA ASN A 162 -0.09 24.42 5.76
C ASN A 162 -0.14 23.28 6.80
N GLY A 163 -1.34 22.77 7.07
CA GLY A 163 -1.50 21.61 7.95
C GLY A 163 -0.82 20.36 7.38
N ALA A 164 -0.85 20.17 6.06
CA ALA A 164 -0.22 19.04 5.41
C ALA A 164 1.30 19.03 5.66
N TYR A 165 1.95 20.19 5.59
CA TYR A 165 3.37 20.30 5.95
C TYR A 165 3.63 19.92 7.41
N SER A 166 2.79 20.37 8.35
CA SER A 166 2.91 19.97 9.76
C SER A 166 2.71 18.47 9.98
N CYS A 167 1.76 17.86 9.25
CA CYS A 167 1.53 16.42 9.27
C CYS A 167 2.70 15.63 8.70
N GLN A 168 3.31 16.10 7.61
CA GLN A 168 4.49 15.47 7.04
C GLN A 168 5.69 15.57 8.01
N SER A 169 5.95 16.77 8.53
CA SER A 169 7.07 17.00 9.44
C SER A 169 6.80 18.20 10.37
N PRO A 170 6.89 18.04 11.70
CA PRO A 170 7.39 16.88 12.44
C PRO A 170 6.37 15.73 12.62
N GLY A 171 5.14 15.89 12.12
CA GLY A 171 3.99 15.07 12.49
C GLY A 171 3.08 15.80 13.49
N VAL A 172 1.80 15.45 13.48
CA VAL A 172 0.81 15.97 14.44
C VAL A 172 0.37 14.82 15.33
N SER A 173 0.50 14.98 16.64
CA SER A 173 0.00 14.00 17.62
C SER A 173 -1.43 14.35 18.02
N LYS A 174 -2.31 13.34 18.08
CA LYS A 174 -3.63 13.45 18.72
C LYS A 174 -3.90 12.21 19.57
N GLU A 175 -4.90 12.32 20.44
CA GLU A 175 -5.42 11.18 21.18
C GLU A 175 -6.06 10.15 20.22
N PRO A 176 -5.96 8.84 20.53
CA PRO A 176 -6.57 7.79 19.70
C PRO A 176 -8.06 8.01 19.43
N ALA A 177 -8.83 8.45 20.44
CA ALA A 177 -10.25 8.74 20.31
C ALA A 177 -10.52 9.84 19.27
N THR A 178 -9.78 10.95 19.35
CA THR A 178 -9.88 12.05 18.37
C THR A 178 -9.55 11.58 16.96
N TRP A 179 -8.54 10.72 16.80
CA TRP A 179 -8.21 10.15 15.50
C TRP A 179 -9.30 9.22 14.96
N GLY A 180 -9.83 8.34 15.81
CA GLY A 180 -10.87 7.40 15.41
C GLY A 180 -12.20 8.11 15.10
N ASP A 181 -12.53 9.18 15.81
CA ASP A 181 -13.74 9.98 15.56
C ASP A 181 -13.71 10.63 14.18
N LEU A 182 -12.53 11.09 13.71
CA LEU A 182 -12.38 11.60 12.35
C LEU A 182 -12.74 10.55 11.30
N VAL A 183 -12.32 9.29 11.48
CA VAL A 183 -12.66 8.19 10.57
C VAL A 183 -14.13 7.81 10.68
N ARG A 184 -14.68 7.70 11.90
CA ARG A 184 -16.10 7.37 12.11
C ARG A 184 -17.04 8.42 11.51
N ALA A 185 -16.64 9.70 11.53
CA ALA A 185 -17.40 10.79 10.94
C ALA A 185 -17.39 10.79 9.39
N ALA A 186 -16.48 10.06 8.74
CA ALA A 186 -16.35 10.08 7.28
C ALA A 186 -17.47 9.31 6.54
N ALA A 187 -18.08 8.32 7.19
CA ALA A 187 -19.17 7.52 6.64
C ALA A 187 -20.01 6.86 7.74
N SER A 188 -21.33 6.87 7.59
CA SER A 188 -22.24 6.08 8.41
C SER A 188 -22.10 4.59 8.08
N PHE A 189 -21.27 3.88 8.84
CA PHE A 189 -20.96 2.47 8.60
C PHE A 189 -20.80 1.71 9.92
N SER A 190 -21.57 0.62 10.05
CA SER A 190 -21.60 -0.27 11.22
C SER A 190 -21.09 -1.68 10.92
N GLY A 191 -20.59 -1.93 9.70
CA GLY A 191 -20.00 -3.22 9.34
C GLY A 191 -18.58 -3.37 9.83
N GLU A 192 -17.95 -4.48 9.45
CA GLU A 192 -16.54 -4.74 9.76
C GLU A 192 -15.65 -3.70 9.06
N ARG A 193 -14.77 -3.03 9.84
CA ARG A 193 -13.85 -2.02 9.32
C ARG A 193 -12.72 -2.70 8.53
N PRO A 194 -12.18 -2.04 7.48
CA PRO A 194 -11.03 -2.56 6.74
C PRO A 194 -9.83 -2.78 7.68
N ARG A 195 -9.09 -3.87 7.45
CA ARG A 195 -7.79 -4.06 8.12
C ARG A 195 -6.71 -3.17 7.51
N LEU A 196 -5.66 -2.85 8.27
CA LEU A 196 -4.60 -1.96 7.80
C LEU A 196 -3.19 -2.51 8.06
N GLN A 197 -2.36 -2.53 7.03
CA GLN A 197 -0.91 -2.72 7.17
C GLN A 197 -0.18 -1.40 6.94
N ILE A 198 0.80 -1.07 7.79
CA ILE A 198 1.51 0.21 7.78
C ILE A 198 3.01 -0.08 7.66
N TRP A 199 3.68 0.55 6.71
CA TRP A 199 5.12 0.45 6.49
C TRP A 199 5.74 1.83 6.59
N HIS A 200 6.80 1.96 7.37
CA HIS A 200 7.50 3.23 7.52
C HIS A 200 9.01 3.04 7.67
N GLY A 201 9.79 3.85 6.97
CA GLY A 201 11.24 3.89 7.15
C GLY A 201 11.60 4.62 8.44
N ALA A 202 12.49 4.03 9.26
CA ALA A 202 12.89 4.60 10.55
C ALA A 202 13.61 5.96 10.40
N THR A 203 14.15 6.27 9.23
CA THR A 203 14.84 7.53 8.93
C THR A 203 14.13 8.36 7.86
N ASP A 204 12.83 8.15 7.65
CA ASP A 204 12.04 8.90 6.66
C ASP A 204 12.14 10.42 6.91
N GLY A 205 12.74 11.10 5.94
CA GLY A 205 13.00 12.54 5.97
C GLY A 205 11.85 13.40 5.46
N ILE A 206 10.88 12.81 4.76
CA ILE A 206 9.78 13.51 4.08
C ILE A 206 8.50 13.39 4.88
N VAL A 207 8.09 12.18 5.20
CA VAL A 207 6.96 11.89 6.09
C VAL A 207 7.54 11.30 7.35
N LYS A 208 7.58 12.06 8.43
CA LYS A 208 8.29 11.66 9.65
C LYS A 208 7.72 10.36 10.24
N PRO A 209 8.57 9.47 10.78
CA PRO A 209 8.15 8.18 11.36
C PRO A 209 7.07 8.28 12.43
N THR A 210 6.94 9.44 13.09
CA THR A 210 5.83 9.76 14.00
C THR A 210 4.46 9.42 13.41
N ASN A 211 4.27 9.62 12.10
CA ASN A 211 3.00 9.33 11.42
C ASN A 211 2.60 7.85 11.47
N GLN A 212 3.57 6.93 11.56
CA GLN A 212 3.26 5.50 11.76
C GLN A 212 2.54 5.28 13.09
N GLY A 213 3.03 5.89 14.18
CA GLY A 213 2.40 5.82 15.49
C GLY A 213 1.01 6.44 15.49
N GLU A 214 0.82 7.56 14.80
CA GLU A 214 -0.50 8.20 14.68
C GLU A 214 -1.48 7.38 13.84
N LEU A 215 -1.00 6.69 12.79
CA LEU A 215 -1.82 5.74 12.02
C LEU A 215 -2.22 4.55 12.89
N VAL A 216 -1.30 4.00 13.70
CA VAL A 216 -1.63 2.95 14.67
C VAL A 216 -2.72 3.44 15.61
N LYS A 217 -2.55 4.60 16.26
CA LYS A 217 -3.57 5.19 17.16
C LYS A 217 -4.94 5.34 16.48
N GLN A 218 -4.95 5.85 15.24
CA GLN A 218 -6.19 6.05 14.48
C GLN A 218 -6.90 4.73 14.24
N TRP A 219 -6.18 3.73 13.74
CA TRP A 219 -6.79 2.50 13.25
C TRP A 219 -7.09 1.50 14.35
N THR A 220 -6.29 1.43 15.42
CA THR A 220 -6.65 0.63 16.60
C THR A 220 -7.91 1.16 17.27
N ASN A 221 -8.05 2.50 17.39
CA ASN A 221 -9.27 3.09 17.92
C ASN A 221 -10.49 2.88 17.01
N VAL A 222 -10.33 2.90 15.68
CA VAL A 222 -11.41 2.55 14.73
C VAL A 222 -11.90 1.12 14.91
N HIS A 223 -10.99 0.20 15.24
CA HIS A 223 -11.30 -1.20 15.56
C HIS A 223 -11.76 -1.43 17.01
N GLY A 224 -11.79 -0.39 17.84
CA GLY A 224 -12.24 -0.49 19.24
C GLY A 224 -11.25 -1.23 20.17
N ILE A 225 -9.97 -1.29 19.78
CA ILE A 225 -8.89 -1.90 20.57
C ILE A 225 -7.89 -0.83 21.02
N ASP A 226 -7.01 -1.16 21.97
CA ASP A 226 -5.96 -0.25 22.41
C ASP A 226 -4.75 -0.24 21.45
N ALA A 227 -3.83 0.71 21.66
CA ALA A 227 -2.65 0.90 20.80
C ALA A 227 -1.39 0.18 21.34
N THR A 228 -1.55 -0.82 22.20
CA THR A 228 -0.48 -1.70 22.68
C THR A 228 -0.37 -2.88 21.74
N ALA A 229 0.83 -3.20 21.27
CA ALA A 229 1.01 -4.34 20.37
C ALA A 229 0.82 -5.66 21.12
N ASP A 230 0.00 -6.56 20.57
CA ASP A 230 -0.19 -7.92 21.09
C ASP A 230 0.99 -8.83 20.79
N ALA A 231 1.73 -8.53 19.72
CA ALA A 231 2.95 -9.22 19.36
C ALA A 231 3.91 -8.28 18.64
N THR A 232 5.20 -8.45 18.91
CA THR A 232 6.28 -7.77 18.19
C THR A 232 7.35 -8.76 17.78
N GLU A 233 7.87 -8.64 16.58
CA GLU A 233 9.00 -9.45 16.10
C GLU A 233 9.90 -8.68 15.16
N MET A 234 11.16 -9.11 15.06
CA MET A 234 12.08 -8.62 14.03
C MET A 234 12.01 -9.51 12.80
N ILE A 235 11.87 -8.88 11.63
CA ILE A 235 11.92 -9.54 10.32
C ILE A 235 12.94 -8.80 9.47
N GLY A 236 14.14 -9.38 9.35
CA GLY A 236 15.27 -8.66 8.76
C GLY A 236 15.49 -7.33 9.49
N PRO A 237 15.54 -6.18 8.78
CA PRO A 237 15.71 -4.87 9.40
C PRO A 237 14.40 -4.26 9.94
N ALA A 238 13.25 -4.91 9.76
CA ALA A 238 11.96 -4.35 10.16
C ALA A 238 11.50 -4.88 11.51
N MET A 239 11.10 -3.97 12.41
CA MET A 239 10.33 -4.32 13.59
C MET A 239 8.85 -4.35 13.22
N ARG A 240 8.23 -5.53 13.28
CA ARG A 240 6.81 -5.73 13.06
C ARG A 240 6.07 -5.69 14.39
N ALA A 241 5.00 -4.91 14.47
CA ALA A 241 4.05 -4.89 15.58
C ALA A 241 2.65 -5.28 15.08
N GLN A 242 1.96 -6.17 15.78
CA GLN A 242 0.63 -6.65 15.45
C GLN A 242 -0.37 -6.25 16.53
N TYR A 243 -1.56 -5.81 16.10
CA TYR A 243 -2.68 -5.42 16.96
C TYR A 243 -3.92 -6.21 16.54
N LYS A 244 -4.55 -6.87 17.50
CA LYS A 244 -5.59 -7.88 17.27
C LYS A 244 -6.93 -7.46 17.87
N ALA A 245 -8.00 -7.79 17.16
CA ALA A 245 -9.35 -7.82 17.71
C ALA A 245 -9.76 -9.29 17.84
N GLY A 246 -9.77 -9.81 19.07
CA GLY A 246 -9.79 -11.26 19.31
C GLY A 246 -8.54 -11.92 18.70
N ASP A 247 -8.73 -12.94 17.87
CA ASP A 247 -7.61 -13.65 17.22
C ASP A 247 -7.18 -13.04 15.87
N LYS A 248 -7.91 -12.06 15.36
CA LYS A 248 -7.68 -11.47 14.04
C LYS A 248 -6.75 -10.26 14.14
N VAL A 249 -5.62 -10.30 13.44
CA VAL A 249 -4.76 -9.11 13.27
C VAL A 249 -5.50 -8.10 12.40
N VAL A 250 -5.86 -6.95 12.98
CA VAL A 250 -6.61 -5.87 12.31
C VAL A 250 -5.73 -4.68 11.93
N VAL A 251 -4.64 -4.46 12.66
CA VAL A 251 -3.58 -3.51 12.31
C VAL A 251 -2.22 -4.21 12.42
N GLU A 252 -1.35 -4.00 11.44
CA GLU A 252 0.03 -4.47 11.46
C GLU A 252 0.96 -3.32 11.03
N ALA A 253 2.04 -3.06 11.77
CA ALA A 253 2.97 -1.96 11.51
C ALA A 253 4.41 -2.46 11.39
N TYR A 254 5.13 -2.04 10.36
CA TYR A 254 6.54 -2.35 10.10
C TYR A 254 7.39 -1.08 10.14
N THR A 255 8.25 -0.95 11.15
CA THR A 255 9.26 0.11 11.20
C THR A 255 10.57 -0.44 10.66
N VAL A 256 11.03 0.07 9.51
CA VAL A 256 12.17 -0.49 8.78
C VAL A 256 13.45 0.29 9.08
N THR A 257 14.39 -0.34 9.77
CA THR A 257 15.71 0.27 10.08
C THR A 257 16.52 0.48 8.81
N GLY A 258 17.17 1.63 8.68
CA GLY A 258 17.99 1.97 7.51
C GLY A 258 17.21 2.41 6.28
N MET A 259 15.87 2.39 6.31
CA MET A 259 15.03 2.88 5.23
C MET A 259 14.56 4.32 5.47
N GLY A 260 14.66 5.15 4.42
CA GLY A 260 14.09 6.49 4.37
C GLY A 260 12.66 6.52 3.83
N HIS A 261 12.36 7.50 2.98
CA HIS A 261 11.06 7.63 2.30
C HIS A 261 10.97 6.69 1.09
N ALA A 262 10.56 5.44 1.28
CA ALA A 262 10.57 4.44 0.22
C ALA A 262 9.59 3.29 0.44
N VAL A 263 9.32 2.54 -0.63
CA VAL A 263 8.72 1.20 -0.62
C VAL A 263 9.83 0.18 -0.35
N ALA A 264 9.63 -0.69 0.65
CA ALA A 264 10.56 -1.76 0.98
C ALA A 264 10.50 -2.88 -0.07
N ILE A 265 11.65 -3.16 -0.68
CA ILE A 265 11.84 -4.26 -1.62
C ILE A 265 13.05 -5.11 -1.21
N GLY A 266 13.25 -6.22 -1.92
CA GLY A 266 14.37 -7.12 -1.70
C GLY A 266 13.91 -8.53 -1.35
N ASN A 267 14.69 -9.52 -1.78
CA ASN A 267 14.40 -10.92 -1.52
C ASN A 267 14.47 -11.20 -0.02
N GLU A 268 13.55 -12.02 0.45
CA GLU A 268 13.44 -12.42 1.84
C GLU A 268 13.30 -13.94 1.96
N ALA A 269 13.27 -14.47 3.18
CA ALA A 269 13.19 -15.91 3.41
C ALA A 269 11.94 -16.54 2.76
N SER A 270 10.84 -15.80 2.64
CA SER A 270 9.60 -16.23 1.99
C SER A 270 9.61 -16.08 0.47
N GLY A 271 10.74 -15.73 -0.14
CA GLY A 271 10.92 -15.75 -1.59
C GLY A 271 11.44 -14.46 -2.21
N ALA A 272 11.45 -14.45 -3.54
CA ALA A 272 11.94 -13.31 -4.32
C ALA A 272 10.91 -12.17 -4.36
N CYS A 273 11.38 -10.94 -4.24
CA CYS A 273 10.51 -9.78 -4.38
C CYS A 273 10.21 -9.57 -5.88
N PRO A 274 8.95 -9.53 -6.30
CA PRO A 274 8.57 -9.29 -7.70
C PRO A 274 8.81 -7.84 -8.16
N SER A 275 9.38 -7.00 -7.30
CA SER A 275 9.61 -5.59 -7.57
C SER A 275 10.90 -5.34 -8.35
N ALA A 276 10.89 -4.28 -9.14
CA ALA A 276 12.09 -3.74 -9.77
C ALA A 276 12.66 -2.58 -8.93
N ILE A 277 13.98 -2.41 -8.96
CA ILE A 277 14.63 -1.24 -8.35
C ILE A 277 14.23 0.02 -9.13
N GLY A 278 13.88 1.07 -8.40
CA GLY A 278 13.52 2.36 -8.98
C GLY A 278 13.60 3.47 -7.94
N ALA A 279 13.33 4.71 -8.35
CA ALA A 279 13.23 5.84 -7.42
C ALA A 279 12.17 5.55 -6.35
N TYR A 280 12.52 5.81 -5.09
CA TYR A 280 11.69 5.51 -3.91
C TYR A 280 11.41 4.03 -3.65
N PHE A 281 12.22 3.12 -4.20
CA PHE A 281 12.30 1.73 -3.77
C PHE A 281 13.63 1.51 -3.05
N SER A 282 13.58 0.86 -1.89
CA SER A 282 14.76 0.58 -1.08
C SER A 282 14.92 -0.91 -0.92
N ASP A 283 16.04 -1.47 -1.41
CA ASP A 283 16.39 -2.87 -1.16
C ASP A 283 16.87 -3.02 0.29
N VAL A 284 15.95 -3.48 1.12
CA VAL A 284 16.13 -3.72 2.55
C VAL A 284 16.02 -5.22 2.87
N LYS A 285 16.16 -6.08 1.85
CA LYS A 285 16.02 -7.55 1.99
C LYS A 285 14.67 -7.96 2.60
N LEU A 286 13.62 -7.20 2.27
CA LEU A 286 12.26 -7.40 2.75
C LEU A 286 11.26 -6.83 1.73
N CYS A 287 10.26 -7.61 1.34
CA CYS A 287 9.33 -7.20 0.28
C CYS A 287 7.97 -6.80 0.84
N SER A 288 7.73 -5.49 0.94
CA SER A 288 6.44 -4.98 1.43
C SER A 288 5.26 -5.40 0.55
N THR A 289 5.44 -5.53 -0.77
CA THR A 289 4.40 -6.00 -1.70
C THR A 289 3.94 -7.43 -1.41
N VAL A 290 4.88 -8.37 -1.24
CA VAL A 290 4.55 -9.78 -0.95
C VAL A 290 3.83 -9.89 0.39
N ARG A 291 4.31 -9.15 1.40
CA ARG A 291 3.71 -9.14 2.74
C ARG A 291 2.35 -8.46 2.78
N ALA A 292 2.13 -7.42 1.99
CA ALA A 292 0.81 -6.82 1.83
C ALA A 292 -0.16 -7.78 1.16
N ALA A 293 0.26 -8.47 0.09
CA ALA A 293 -0.55 -9.49 -0.58
C ALA A 293 -0.92 -10.66 0.37
N ALA A 294 0.03 -11.12 1.18
CA ALA A 294 -0.23 -12.12 2.22
C ALA A 294 -1.18 -11.60 3.30
N PHE A 295 -0.97 -10.37 3.78
CA PHE A 295 -1.88 -9.72 4.72
C PHE A 295 -3.30 -9.61 4.17
N PHE A 296 -3.46 -9.36 2.88
CA PHE A 296 -4.76 -9.33 2.18
C PHE A 296 -5.40 -10.71 2.00
N GLY A 297 -4.64 -11.80 2.19
CA GLY A 297 -5.09 -13.16 1.93
C GLY A 297 -5.09 -13.51 0.43
N LEU A 298 -4.23 -12.87 -0.36
CA LEU A 298 -4.08 -13.11 -1.80
C LEU A 298 -3.09 -14.22 -2.11
N THR A 299 -2.07 -14.41 -1.28
CA THR A 299 -1.09 -15.47 -1.45
C THR A 299 -1.60 -16.75 -0.77
N THR A 300 -1.52 -17.89 -1.43
CA THR A 300 -1.66 -19.17 -0.75
C THR A 300 -0.50 -19.35 0.21
N PRO A 301 -0.71 -19.81 1.45
CA PRO A 301 0.39 -20.27 2.29
C PRO A 301 1.19 -21.32 1.51
N ASP A 302 2.52 -21.21 1.52
CA ASP A 302 3.40 -22.18 0.85
C ASP A 302 3.02 -23.61 1.27
N GLY A 303 2.52 -24.40 0.31
CA GLY A 303 2.28 -25.84 0.47
C GLY A 303 1.02 -26.21 1.25
N GLY A 304 -0.10 -26.41 0.54
CA GLY A 304 -1.29 -27.01 1.13
C GLY A 304 -2.45 -27.11 0.17
N GLY A 305 -2.31 -27.94 -0.87
CA GLY A 305 -3.48 -28.42 -1.61
C GLY A 305 -4.42 -29.14 -0.64
N SER A 306 -5.50 -28.48 -0.24
CA SER A 306 -6.65 -29.11 0.39
C SER A 306 -7.86 -29.00 -0.53
N GLY A 307 -7.74 -29.65 -1.69
CA GLY A 307 -8.89 -30.25 -2.33
C GLY A 307 -9.20 -31.53 -1.56
N SER A 308 -10.27 -31.50 -0.76
CA SER A 308 -10.81 -32.69 -0.10
C SER A 308 -11.29 -33.68 -1.17
N GLY A 309 -10.49 -34.70 -1.43
CA GLY A 309 -10.85 -35.88 -2.22
C GLY A 309 -10.46 -37.12 -1.44
N SER A 310 -11.44 -37.72 -0.75
CA SER A 310 -11.29 -39.00 -0.07
C SER A 310 -11.00 -40.10 -1.10
N GLY A 311 -9.81 -40.69 -1.04
CA GLY A 311 -9.42 -41.85 -1.84
C GLY A 311 -8.39 -42.66 -1.08
N SER A 312 -8.85 -43.71 -0.41
CA SER A 312 -8.02 -44.68 0.31
C SER A 312 -7.14 -45.48 -0.67
N GLY A 313 -5.84 -45.57 -0.39
CA GLY A 313 -4.91 -46.40 -1.14
C GLY A 313 -3.60 -46.60 -0.38
N SER A 314 -3.51 -47.72 0.32
CA SER A 314 -2.33 -48.18 1.07
C SER A 314 -1.18 -48.58 0.14
N GLY A 315 0.07 -48.28 0.53
CA GLY A 315 1.27 -48.82 -0.11
C GLY A 315 2.55 -48.45 0.65
N SER A 316 3.15 -49.43 1.30
CA SER A 316 4.39 -49.36 2.10
C SER A 316 5.68 -49.45 1.27
N GLY A 317 6.77 -48.93 1.83
CA GLY A 317 8.18 -49.17 1.48
C GLY A 317 8.93 -47.84 1.34
N GLY A 318 9.97 -47.48 2.10
CA GLY A 318 11.00 -48.25 2.79
C GLY A 318 12.34 -48.03 2.08
N GLY A 319 13.28 -47.29 2.69
CA GLY A 319 14.66 -47.15 2.18
C GLY A 319 15.36 -45.86 2.59
N ASP A 320 16.18 -45.94 3.64
CA ASP A 320 17.19 -44.96 4.06
C ASP A 320 18.39 -44.91 3.08
N ASP A 321 19.07 -43.76 2.98
CA ASP A 321 20.55 -43.65 2.97
C ASP A 321 21.03 -42.19 2.74
N GLU A 322 21.78 -41.67 3.72
CA GLU A 322 22.81 -40.60 3.65
C GLU A 322 24.10 -41.27 4.23
N PRO A 323 25.37 -40.75 4.10
CA PRO A 323 25.77 -39.36 3.85
C PRO A 323 27.04 -39.16 2.97
N ALA A 324 27.45 -37.90 2.76
CA ALA A 324 28.81 -37.36 3.08
C ALA A 324 29.28 -36.13 2.24
N ALA A 325 29.65 -35.09 3.00
CA ALA A 325 30.88 -34.26 2.97
C ALA A 325 31.29 -33.37 1.77
N LYS A 326 31.74 -32.17 2.16
CA LYS A 326 32.24 -30.99 1.40
C LYS A 326 33.65 -31.18 0.79
N PRO A 327 34.13 -30.23 -0.05
CA PRO A 327 35.05 -29.19 0.47
C PRO A 327 35.01 -27.80 -0.22
N GLY A 328 35.50 -26.76 0.50
CA GLY A 328 36.40 -25.71 -0.05
C GLY A 328 35.84 -24.34 -0.50
N LEU A 329 36.17 -23.27 0.25
CA LEU A 329 36.15 -21.83 -0.11
C LEU A 329 37.37 -21.45 -0.98
N PRO A 330 37.42 -20.31 -1.73
CA PRO A 330 37.56 -18.91 -1.23
C PRO A 330 36.55 -17.93 -1.91
N GLY A 331 36.11 -16.81 -1.35
CA GLY A 331 36.85 -15.69 -0.75
C GLY A 331 36.84 -14.51 -1.73
N CYS A 332 35.89 -13.58 -1.59
CA CYS A 332 35.94 -12.25 -2.24
C CYS A 332 35.23 -11.20 -1.38
N SER A 333 36.03 -10.27 -0.88
CA SER A 333 35.67 -8.99 -0.26
C SER A 333 35.04 -8.06 -1.29
N LEU A 334 33.98 -7.33 -0.95
CA LEU A 334 33.60 -6.10 -1.66
C LEU A 334 33.07 -5.04 -0.69
N ASP A 335 33.72 -3.89 -0.78
CA ASP A 335 33.58 -2.68 -0.01
C ASP A 335 32.20 -2.02 -0.11
N ALA A 336 31.85 -1.36 0.99
CA ALA A 336 30.75 -0.43 1.10
C ALA A 336 31.02 0.86 0.31
N GLY A 337 30.16 1.15 -0.66
CA GLY A 337 30.08 2.45 -1.34
C GLY A 337 28.75 3.13 -1.04
N ALA A 338 28.77 4.03 -0.05
CA ALA A 338 27.67 4.94 0.23
C ALA A 338 27.51 5.96 -0.92
N GLY A 339 26.30 6.09 -1.47
CA GLY A 339 25.97 7.08 -2.49
C GLY A 339 24.66 7.77 -2.15
N GLY A 340 24.75 8.89 -1.43
CA GLY A 340 23.62 9.79 -1.18
C GLY A 340 23.37 10.69 -2.38
N ALA A 341 22.12 10.76 -2.85
CA ALA A 341 21.62 11.84 -3.69
C ALA A 341 20.09 11.85 -3.63
N GLY A 342 19.48 12.97 -3.22
CA GLY A 342 18.02 13.12 -3.30
C GLY A 342 17.38 14.26 -2.50
N LEU A 343 18.06 15.40 -2.29
CA LEU A 343 17.48 16.57 -1.59
C LEU A 343 17.14 17.76 -2.51
N GLY A 344 17.23 17.59 -3.84
CA GLY A 344 17.16 18.73 -4.78
C GLY A 344 15.75 19.18 -5.20
N SER A 345 14.71 18.34 -5.10
CA SER A 345 13.48 18.58 -5.86
C SER A 345 12.35 19.25 -5.08
N LEU A 346 12.43 19.38 -3.75
CA LEU A 346 11.35 19.98 -2.96
C LEU A 346 11.45 21.51 -2.84
N VAL A 347 12.66 22.08 -3.01
CA VAL A 347 12.90 23.52 -2.87
C VAL A 347 12.41 24.33 -4.08
N ILE A 348 12.29 23.71 -5.27
CA ILE A 348 11.92 24.41 -6.51
C ILE A 348 10.44 24.84 -6.54
N ALA A 349 9.56 24.15 -5.80
CA ALA A 349 8.14 24.54 -5.71
C ALA A 349 7.93 25.93 -5.07
N LEU A 350 8.90 26.42 -4.28
CA LEU A 350 8.79 27.69 -3.54
C LEU A 350 9.00 28.93 -4.44
N ALA A 351 9.72 28.81 -5.56
CA ALA A 351 10.08 29.96 -6.39
C ALA A 351 8.99 30.39 -7.39
N LEU A 352 8.12 29.46 -7.81
CA LEU A 352 7.11 29.73 -8.85
C LEU A 352 5.79 30.30 -8.30
N VAL A 353 5.44 30.02 -7.05
CA VAL A 353 4.19 30.50 -6.43
C VAL A 353 4.29 31.97 -6.00
N LEU A 354 5.48 32.44 -5.59
CA LEU A 354 5.68 33.84 -5.18
C LEU A 354 5.74 34.83 -6.37
N ARG A 355 5.98 34.35 -7.60
CA ARG A 355 5.99 35.22 -8.80
C ARG A 355 4.60 35.51 -9.38
N ARG A 356 3.56 34.73 -9.04
CA ARG A 356 2.18 34.95 -9.53
C ARG A 356 1.31 35.84 -8.63
N ARG A 357 1.80 36.27 -7.46
CA ARG A 357 1.10 37.26 -6.59
C ARG A 357 1.56 38.71 -6.78
N ARG A 358 2.37 39.01 -7.80
CA ARG A 358 2.85 40.37 -8.11
C ARG A 358 2.56 40.84 -9.53
N ARG A 359 1.52 40.32 -10.18
CA ARG A 359 0.95 40.91 -11.40
C ARG A 359 -0.56 40.85 -11.31
#